data_AF-A0A7K3ITP1-F1
#
_entry.id   AF-A0A7K3ITP1-F1
#
_cell.length_a   1.000
_cell.length_b   1.000
_cell.length_c   1.000
_cell.angle_alpha   90.00
_cell.angle_beta   90.00
_cell.angle_gamma   90.00
#
_symmetry.space_group_name_H-M   'P 1'
#
loop_
_entity.id
_entity.type
_entity.pdbx_description
1 polymer ?
#
loop_
_entity_poly.entity_id
_entity_poly.type
_entity_poly.pdbx_seq_one_letter_code
_entity_poly.pdbx_strand_id
1 'polypeptide(L)'
;KDEGLADENELQSYFIRRIESFVTSKGKKIIGWDEILEGGLAPEATVMSWRGTEGGIAAARQKHDVIMTPTSFAYLDYYQTEPAGQPLAIGGYVPLEKVYSFNPLPEELTAEERKYILGVQGNVWTEYISTPEYLEYMAFPRAFAIAETGWTPDRLKDFDDFLARLEVLKTRYEALNLNYFKGEYRDTRKTANP
;
A
#
# COMPACT_ATOMS: atom_id res chain seq x y z
N LYS A 1 -24.61 21.31 -14.66
CA LYS A 1 -25.75 21.83 -15.46
C LYS A 1 -25.44 21.83 -16.94
N ASP A 2 -24.38 22.50 -17.39
CA ASP A 2 -23.98 22.52 -18.82
C ASP A 2 -23.78 21.11 -19.41
N GLU A 3 -23.19 20.22 -18.62
CA GLU A 3 -22.93 18.81 -19.00
C GLU A 3 -24.06 17.85 -18.61
N GLY A 4 -25.21 18.35 -18.14
CA GLY A 4 -26.36 17.52 -17.78
C GLY A 4 -26.18 16.60 -16.56
N LEU A 5 -25.11 16.76 -15.78
CA LEU A 5 -24.78 15.90 -14.64
C LEU A 5 -25.75 16.09 -13.46
N ALA A 6 -26.16 14.99 -12.85
CA ALA A 6 -27.17 14.92 -11.79
C ALA A 6 -26.64 15.34 -10.41
N ASP A 7 -25.40 14.97 -10.07
CA ASP A 7 -24.78 15.23 -8.77
C ASP A 7 -23.25 15.39 -8.86
N GLU A 8 -22.60 15.58 -7.72
CA GLU A 8 -21.15 15.75 -7.60
C GLU A 8 -20.35 14.47 -7.92
N ASN A 9 -20.96 13.27 -7.79
CA ASN A 9 -20.29 12.01 -8.16
C ASN A 9 -20.20 11.89 -9.68
N GLU A 10 -21.27 12.26 -10.39
CA GLU A 10 -21.24 12.37 -11.85
C GLU A 10 -20.25 13.46 -12.31
N LEU A 11 -20.11 14.55 -11.55
CA LEU A 11 -19.10 15.59 -11.81
C LEU A 11 -17.66 15.07 -11.66
N GLN A 12 -17.38 14.31 -10.60
CA GLN A 12 -16.09 13.64 -10.43
C GLN A 12 -15.78 12.73 -11.63
N SER A 13 -16.73 11.85 -11.98
CA SER A 13 -16.57 10.93 -13.10
C SER A 13 -16.35 11.63 -14.45
N TYR A 14 -17.13 12.69 -14.72
CA TYR A 14 -16.93 13.51 -15.91
C TYR A 14 -15.52 14.12 -15.98
N PHE A 15 -15.03 14.66 -14.87
CA PHE A 15 -13.69 15.24 -14.82
C PHE A 15 -12.60 14.18 -15.05
N ILE A 16 -12.70 13.02 -14.39
CA ILE A 16 -11.76 11.92 -14.53
C ILE A 16 -11.71 11.42 -15.98
N ARG A 17 -12.86 11.23 -16.65
CA ARG A 17 -12.92 10.82 -18.07
C ARG A 17 -12.23 11.82 -18.99
N ARG A 18 -12.35 13.13 -18.73
CA ARG A 18 -11.69 14.17 -19.54
C ARG A 18 -10.18 14.13 -19.38
N ILE A 19 -9.69 14.01 -18.15
CA ILE A 19 -8.25 13.92 -17.89
C ILE A 19 -7.69 12.62 -18.45
N GLU A 20 -8.40 11.50 -18.33
CA GLU A 20 -8.00 10.24 -18.94
C GLU A 20 -7.86 10.37 -20.45
N SER A 21 -8.89 10.88 -21.15
CA SER A 21 -8.83 11.07 -22.60
C SER A 21 -7.62 11.90 -23.03
N PHE A 22 -7.29 12.95 -22.26
CA PHE A 22 -6.10 13.76 -22.48
C PHE A 22 -4.81 12.96 -22.27
N VAL A 23 -4.67 12.24 -21.16
CA VAL A 23 -3.49 11.43 -20.83
C VAL A 23 -3.28 10.31 -21.86
N THR A 24 -4.34 9.62 -22.25
CA THR A 24 -4.35 8.59 -23.30
C THR A 24 -3.94 9.16 -24.66
N SER A 25 -4.38 10.38 -25.00
CA SER A 25 -3.92 11.07 -26.23
C SER A 25 -2.40 11.30 -26.29
N LYS A 26 -1.70 11.18 -25.15
CA LYS A 26 -0.24 11.27 -25.03
C LYS A 26 0.45 9.91 -24.91
N GLY A 27 -0.27 8.81 -25.13
CA GLY A 27 0.26 7.45 -25.02
C GLY A 27 0.61 7.06 -23.58
N LYS A 28 -0.13 7.58 -22.60
CA LYS A 28 0.03 7.31 -21.16
C LYS A 28 -1.25 6.68 -20.62
N LYS A 29 -1.13 5.94 -19.51
CA LYS A 29 -2.27 5.39 -18.76
C LYS A 29 -2.44 6.16 -17.45
N ILE A 30 -3.68 6.29 -16.98
CA ILE A 30 -3.94 6.88 -15.66
C ILE A 30 -3.85 5.82 -14.57
N ILE A 31 -3.40 6.25 -13.40
CA ILE A 31 -3.52 5.51 -12.14
C ILE A 31 -4.27 6.44 -11.19
N GLY A 32 -5.28 5.94 -10.49
CA GLY A 32 -5.99 6.69 -9.46
C GLY A 32 -6.35 5.83 -8.27
N TRP A 33 -6.59 6.48 -7.13
CA TRP A 33 -7.09 5.82 -5.93
C TRP A 33 -8.45 5.17 -6.16
N ASP A 34 -8.81 4.17 -5.35
CA ASP A 34 -10.02 3.36 -5.54
C ASP A 34 -11.35 4.15 -5.58
N GLU A 35 -11.39 5.40 -5.14
CA GLU A 35 -12.51 6.33 -5.33
C GLU A 35 -12.90 6.52 -6.80
N ILE A 36 -11.99 6.33 -7.76
CA ILE A 36 -12.33 6.45 -9.19
C ILE A 36 -13.29 5.34 -9.68
N LEU A 37 -13.55 4.32 -8.85
CA LEU A 37 -14.64 3.36 -9.06
C LEU A 37 -16.02 4.04 -9.00
N GLU A 38 -16.14 5.09 -8.19
CA GLU A 38 -17.39 5.81 -7.93
C GLU A 38 -17.70 6.71 -9.15
N GLY A 39 -18.68 6.28 -9.96
CA GLY A 39 -19.12 7.00 -11.17
C GLY A 39 -18.67 6.39 -12.50
N GLY A 40 -18.06 5.21 -12.47
CA GLY A 40 -17.69 4.44 -13.66
C GLY A 40 -16.24 4.65 -14.08
N LEU A 41 -15.48 3.56 -14.05
CA LEU A 41 -14.09 3.51 -14.49
C LEU A 41 -14.01 3.65 -16.00
N ALA A 42 -12.99 4.36 -16.44
CA ALA A 42 -12.64 4.36 -17.83
C ALA A 42 -11.79 3.12 -18.18
N PRO A 43 -11.93 2.53 -19.39
CA PRO A 43 -11.51 1.15 -19.67
C PRO A 43 -10.03 0.84 -19.39
N GLU A 44 -9.15 1.82 -19.51
CA GLU A 44 -7.69 1.64 -19.39
C GLU A 44 -7.11 2.14 -18.06
N ALA A 45 -7.97 2.56 -17.12
CA ALA A 45 -7.55 3.07 -15.83
C ALA A 45 -7.01 1.93 -14.93
N THR A 46 -5.87 2.20 -14.29
CA THR A 46 -5.33 1.37 -13.21
C THR A 46 -5.80 1.91 -11.86
N VAL A 47 -6.21 1.01 -10.96
CA VAL A 47 -6.75 1.35 -9.63
C VAL A 47 -5.70 1.10 -8.55
N MET A 48 -5.53 2.05 -7.63
CA MET A 48 -4.71 1.91 -6.42
C MET A 48 -5.63 1.72 -5.20
N SER A 49 -5.70 0.49 -4.68
CA SER A 49 -6.61 0.14 -3.58
C SER A 49 -5.98 0.49 -2.23
N TRP A 50 -6.58 1.42 -1.49
CA TRP A 50 -6.01 1.93 -0.23
C TRP A 50 -6.96 1.83 0.96
N ARG A 51 -8.28 1.90 0.74
CA ARG A 51 -9.32 1.77 1.76
C ARG A 51 -9.58 0.31 2.19
N GLY A 52 -8.60 -0.57 1.98
CA GLY A 52 -8.73 -2.02 2.09
C GLY A 52 -8.35 -2.71 0.79
N THR A 53 -8.76 -3.97 0.64
CA THR A 53 -8.54 -4.78 -0.58
C THR A 53 -9.77 -4.85 -1.48
N GLU A 54 -10.93 -4.41 -0.97
CA GLU A 54 -12.24 -4.54 -1.60
C GLU A 54 -12.32 -3.76 -2.91
N GLY A 55 -11.79 -2.53 -2.93
CA GLY A 55 -11.71 -1.71 -4.14
C GLY A 55 -10.88 -2.39 -5.24
N GLY A 56 -9.71 -2.93 -4.86
CA GLY A 56 -8.86 -3.71 -5.76
C GLY A 56 -9.54 -4.98 -6.28
N ILE A 57 -10.23 -5.72 -5.43
CA ILE A 57 -11.01 -6.91 -5.84
C ILE A 57 -12.10 -6.53 -6.84
N ALA A 58 -12.85 -5.46 -6.57
CA ALA A 58 -13.90 -4.97 -7.45
C ALA A 58 -13.37 -4.49 -8.81
N ALA A 59 -12.20 -3.81 -8.82
CA ALA A 59 -11.54 -3.36 -10.04
C ALA A 59 -11.00 -4.53 -10.87
N ALA A 60 -10.34 -5.51 -10.24
CA ALA A 60 -9.80 -6.70 -10.91
C ALA A 60 -10.89 -7.56 -11.56
N ARG A 61 -12.05 -7.72 -10.90
CA ARG A 61 -13.25 -8.39 -11.48
C ARG A 61 -13.79 -7.68 -12.71
N GLN A 62 -13.61 -6.36 -12.77
CA GLN A 62 -13.94 -5.53 -13.93
C GLN A 62 -12.80 -5.44 -14.96
N LYS A 63 -11.72 -6.21 -14.78
CA LYS A 63 -10.57 -6.29 -15.69
C LYS A 63 -9.73 -5.01 -15.74
N HIS A 64 -9.75 -4.21 -14.68
CA HIS A 64 -8.82 -3.10 -14.50
C HIS A 64 -7.57 -3.57 -13.78
N ASP A 65 -6.41 -3.08 -14.21
CA ASP A 65 -5.15 -3.27 -13.50
C ASP A 65 -5.23 -2.66 -12.09
N VAL A 66 -4.58 -3.31 -11.12
CA VAL A 66 -4.65 -2.93 -9.70
C VAL A 66 -3.28 -2.91 -9.06
N ILE A 67 -3.02 -1.88 -8.27
CA ILE A 67 -1.89 -1.81 -7.32
C ILE A 67 -2.47 -1.84 -5.91
N MET A 68 -2.05 -2.83 -5.11
CA MET A 68 -2.51 -2.98 -3.73
C MET A 68 -1.69 -2.10 -2.78
N THR A 69 -2.37 -1.19 -2.08
CA THR A 69 -1.78 -0.28 -1.09
C THR A 69 -2.63 -0.15 0.19
N PRO A 70 -3.23 -1.22 0.73
CA PRO A 70 -4.21 -1.11 1.81
C PRO A 70 -3.59 -0.48 3.08
N THR A 71 -4.28 0.49 3.67
CA THR A 71 -3.85 1.18 4.92
C THR A 71 -3.53 0.24 6.07
N SER A 72 -4.19 -0.92 6.12
CA SER A 72 -3.99 -1.93 7.14
C SER A 72 -2.61 -2.61 7.09
N PHE A 73 -1.91 -2.56 5.95
CA PHE A 73 -0.66 -3.26 5.73
C PHE A 73 0.46 -2.42 5.11
N ALA A 74 0.13 -1.42 4.29
CA ALA A 74 1.09 -0.76 3.39
C ALA A 74 1.24 0.75 3.64
N TYR A 75 0.66 1.28 4.72
CA TYR A 75 0.85 2.68 5.12
C TYR A 75 1.97 2.78 6.15
N LEU A 76 3.13 3.23 5.67
CA LEU A 76 4.37 3.29 6.42
C LEU A 76 4.54 4.61 7.19
N ASP A 77 3.56 5.51 7.11
CA ASP A 77 3.42 6.70 7.97
C ASP A 77 2.70 6.40 9.29
N TYR A 78 2.16 5.18 9.46
CA TYR A 78 1.53 4.74 10.72
C TYR A 78 2.55 4.22 11.73
N TYR A 79 2.20 4.25 13.01
CA TYR A 79 3.04 3.71 14.08
C TYR A 79 3.44 2.24 13.84
N GLN A 80 4.70 1.93 14.13
CA GLN A 80 5.30 0.59 14.00
C GLN A 80 5.24 -0.24 15.28
N THR A 81 4.96 0.42 16.40
CA THR A 81 4.90 -0.15 17.74
C THR A 81 3.92 0.68 18.57
N GLU A 82 3.80 0.40 19.86
CA GLU A 82 2.93 1.20 20.72
C GLU A 82 3.36 2.68 20.74
N PRO A 83 2.44 3.66 20.65
CA PRO A 83 2.80 5.07 20.46
C PRO A 83 3.59 5.69 21.62
N ALA A 84 3.55 5.11 22.81
CA ALA A 84 4.24 5.65 23.98
C ALA A 84 5.75 5.71 23.75
N GLY A 85 6.32 6.92 23.84
CA GLY A 85 7.76 7.15 23.63
C GLY A 85 8.21 7.15 22.17
N GLN A 86 7.29 7.06 21.21
CA GLN A 86 7.58 7.15 19.78
C GLN A 86 7.49 8.60 19.27
N PRO A 87 8.21 8.95 18.19
CA PRO A 87 7.97 10.21 17.48
C PRO A 87 6.51 10.32 17.02
N LEU A 88 5.99 11.54 16.94
CA LEU A 88 4.61 11.80 16.53
C LEU A 88 4.35 11.30 15.10
N ALA A 89 3.44 10.34 14.96
CA ALA A 89 2.87 9.89 13.69
C ALA A 89 1.37 10.16 13.64
N ILE A 90 0.77 10.10 12.45
CA ILE A 90 -0.66 10.37 12.22
C ILE A 90 -1.60 9.47 13.03
N GLY A 91 -1.14 8.27 13.41
CA GLY A 91 -1.94 7.27 14.10
C GLY A 91 -1.63 5.86 13.61
N GLY A 92 -2.64 4.99 13.67
CA GLY A 92 -2.55 3.61 13.18
C GLY A 92 -1.64 2.70 14.00
N TYR A 93 -1.55 1.45 13.57
CA TYR A 93 -0.64 0.43 14.11
C TYR A 93 -0.38 -0.63 13.05
N VAL A 94 0.80 -0.53 12.43
CA VAL A 94 1.25 -1.37 11.33
C VAL A 94 2.69 -1.82 11.63
N PRO A 95 2.85 -2.77 12.59
CA PRO A 95 4.16 -3.34 12.91
C PRO A 95 4.70 -4.15 11.74
N LEU A 96 6.00 -4.44 11.76
CA LEU A 96 6.70 -5.13 10.67
C LEU A 96 6.07 -6.49 10.34
N GLU A 97 5.70 -7.28 11.36
CA GLU A 97 5.02 -8.57 11.18
C GLU A 97 3.69 -8.42 10.42
N LYS A 98 2.95 -7.34 10.68
CA LYS A 98 1.70 -7.07 9.98
C LYS A 98 1.95 -6.75 8.51
N VAL A 99 2.91 -5.87 8.20
CA VAL A 99 3.32 -5.60 6.81
C VAL A 99 3.71 -6.89 6.10
N TYR A 100 4.57 -7.70 6.73
CA TYR A 100 5.07 -8.94 6.15
C TYR A 100 3.98 -9.99 5.95
N SER A 101 2.95 -10.01 6.80
CA SER A 101 1.81 -10.95 6.66
C SER A 101 0.92 -10.67 5.45
N PHE A 102 1.08 -9.54 4.76
CA PHE A 102 0.20 -9.18 3.65
C PHE A 102 0.45 -10.06 2.43
N ASN A 103 -0.63 -10.61 1.87
CA ASN A 103 -0.63 -11.24 0.56
C ASN A 103 -1.42 -10.34 -0.42
N PRO A 104 -0.78 -9.76 -1.45
CA PRO A 104 -1.42 -8.86 -2.39
C PRO A 104 -2.32 -9.58 -3.40
N LEU A 105 -2.43 -10.90 -3.35
CA LEU A 105 -3.29 -11.73 -4.20
C LEU A 105 -4.45 -12.31 -3.37
N PRO A 106 -5.58 -11.59 -3.24
CA PRO A 106 -6.73 -12.05 -2.46
C PRO A 106 -7.23 -13.42 -2.90
N GLU A 107 -7.64 -14.25 -1.93
CA GLU A 107 -8.13 -15.59 -2.20
C GLU A 107 -9.45 -15.58 -2.97
N GLU A 108 -10.23 -14.50 -2.83
CA GLU A 108 -11.52 -14.23 -3.46
C GLU A 108 -11.43 -13.98 -4.97
N LEU A 109 -10.22 -13.80 -5.51
CA LEU A 109 -9.97 -13.66 -6.94
C LEU A 109 -9.59 -15.02 -7.55
N THR A 110 -10.20 -15.32 -8.69
CA THR A 110 -9.82 -16.44 -9.56
C THR A 110 -8.40 -16.26 -10.12
N ALA A 111 -7.80 -17.34 -10.63
CA ALA A 111 -6.49 -17.26 -11.27
C ALA A 111 -6.44 -16.29 -12.47
N GLU A 112 -7.55 -16.12 -13.19
CA GLU A 112 -7.65 -15.16 -14.30
C GLU A 112 -7.75 -13.72 -13.80
N GLU A 113 -8.54 -13.46 -12.75
CA GLU A 113 -8.67 -12.11 -12.18
C GLU A 113 -7.40 -11.65 -11.47
N ARG A 114 -6.63 -12.58 -10.87
CA ARG A 114 -5.33 -12.26 -10.25
C ARG A 114 -4.31 -11.69 -11.22
N LYS A 115 -4.46 -11.92 -12.54
CA LYS A 115 -3.57 -11.34 -13.57
C LYS A 115 -3.66 -9.81 -13.65
N TYR A 116 -4.76 -9.23 -13.17
CA TYR A 116 -4.92 -7.78 -13.11
C TYR A 116 -4.25 -7.15 -11.88
N ILE A 117 -3.77 -7.96 -10.93
CA ILE A 117 -2.98 -7.42 -9.81
C ILE A 117 -1.54 -7.21 -10.27
N LEU A 118 -1.16 -5.95 -10.48
CA LEU A 118 0.20 -5.58 -10.89
C LEU A 118 1.22 -5.74 -9.76
N GLY A 119 0.80 -5.57 -8.51
CA GLY A 119 1.67 -5.75 -7.35
C GLY A 119 1.22 -4.97 -6.11
N VAL A 120 2.19 -4.71 -5.23
CA VAL A 120 2.03 -3.99 -3.96
C VAL A 120 2.90 -2.74 -3.93
N GLN A 121 2.45 -1.69 -3.25
CA GLN A 121 3.26 -0.50 -2.96
C GLN A 121 3.07 -0.08 -1.49
N GLY A 122 4.18 0.29 -0.84
CA GLY A 122 4.14 0.95 0.47
C GLY A 122 4.07 2.47 0.30
N ASN A 123 3.10 3.11 0.95
CA ASN A 123 2.92 4.56 0.91
C ASN A 123 3.54 5.19 2.16
N VAL A 124 4.15 6.37 1.99
CA VAL A 124 4.64 7.19 3.11
C VAL A 124 4.09 8.60 2.95
N TRP A 125 3.01 8.89 3.67
CA TRP A 125 2.50 10.26 3.79
C TRP A 125 3.35 11.05 4.78
N THR A 126 3.55 12.34 4.53
CA THR A 126 4.61 13.14 5.18
C THR A 126 4.08 14.29 6.04
N GLU A 127 2.80 14.28 6.41
CA GLU A 127 2.17 15.31 7.24
C GLU A 127 2.90 15.51 8.58
N TYR A 128 3.40 14.43 9.17
CA TYR A 128 4.15 14.44 10.42
C TYR A 128 5.65 14.10 10.24
N ILE A 129 6.09 13.80 9.01
CA ILE A 129 7.46 13.37 8.71
C ILE A 129 8.22 14.54 8.09
N SER A 130 8.90 15.32 8.92
CA SER A 130 9.54 16.58 8.51
C SER A 130 11.02 16.48 8.14
N THR A 131 11.67 15.34 8.38
CA THR A 131 13.10 15.15 8.05
C THR A 131 13.37 13.82 7.34
N PRO A 132 14.44 13.73 6.54
CA PRO A 132 14.88 12.47 5.93
C PRO A 132 15.14 11.36 6.95
N GLU A 133 15.72 11.68 8.11
CA GLU A 133 16.01 10.70 9.15
C GLU A 133 14.72 10.14 9.76
N TYR A 134 13.68 10.96 9.89
CA TYR A 134 12.38 10.46 10.34
C TYR A 134 11.68 9.64 9.24
N LEU A 135 11.86 10.00 7.96
CA LEU A 135 11.39 9.18 6.84
C LEU A 135 12.04 7.79 6.86
N GLU A 136 13.36 7.72 7.07
CA GLU A 136 14.08 6.45 7.19
C GLU A 136 13.57 5.61 8.35
N TYR A 137 13.31 6.23 9.51
CA TYR A 137 12.76 5.57 10.68
C TYR A 137 11.40 4.97 10.41
N MET A 138 10.53 5.70 9.69
CA MET A 138 9.18 5.26 9.37
C MET A 138 9.17 4.19 8.27
N ALA A 139 10.02 4.33 7.25
CA ALA A 139 10.05 3.42 6.13
C ALA A 139 10.77 2.09 6.44
N PHE A 140 11.89 2.11 7.17
CA PHE A 140 12.72 0.93 7.37
C PHE A 140 12.59 0.38 8.80
N PRO A 141 12.43 -0.95 8.96
CA PRO A 141 12.64 -2.01 7.96
C PRO A 141 11.39 -2.41 7.15
N ARG A 142 10.22 -1.76 7.34
CA ARG A 142 8.98 -2.18 6.66
C ARG A 142 9.05 -2.16 5.13
N ALA A 143 9.83 -1.26 4.53
CA ALA A 143 10.10 -1.26 3.10
C ALA A 143 10.74 -2.56 2.60
N PHE A 144 11.54 -3.24 3.44
CA PHE A 144 12.08 -4.57 3.12
C PHE A 144 10.97 -5.65 3.08
N ALA A 145 10.00 -5.57 3.99
CA ALA A 145 8.85 -6.47 3.98
C ALA A 145 7.93 -6.22 2.76
N ILE A 146 7.76 -4.96 2.33
CA ILE A 146 7.06 -4.62 1.08
C ILE A 146 7.80 -5.21 -0.13
N ALA A 147 9.12 -5.04 -0.18
CA ALA A 147 9.94 -5.57 -1.27
C ALA A 147 9.84 -7.11 -1.37
N GLU A 148 9.92 -7.82 -0.23
CA GLU A 148 9.81 -9.28 -0.24
C GLU A 148 8.38 -9.73 -0.60
N THR A 149 7.35 -9.01 -0.14
CA THR A 149 5.95 -9.27 -0.52
C THR A 149 5.70 -9.09 -2.01
N GLY A 150 6.37 -8.13 -2.66
CA GLY A 150 6.27 -7.91 -4.10
C GLY A 150 7.09 -8.87 -4.96
N TRP A 151 7.99 -9.66 -4.35
CA TRP A 151 8.97 -10.48 -5.08
C TRP A 151 8.83 -11.98 -4.81
N THR A 152 8.67 -12.36 -3.56
CA THR A 152 8.68 -13.77 -3.10
C THR A 152 7.27 -14.35 -3.15
N PRO A 153 7.07 -15.54 -3.76
CA PRO A 153 5.80 -16.23 -3.70
C PRO A 153 5.33 -16.44 -2.27
N ASP A 154 4.05 -16.18 -1.98
CA ASP A 154 3.53 -16.15 -0.61
C ASP A 154 3.76 -17.46 0.17
N ARG A 155 3.65 -18.61 -0.50
CA ARG A 155 3.94 -19.95 0.06
C ARG A 155 5.38 -20.17 0.54
N LEU A 156 6.30 -19.25 0.22
CA LEU A 156 7.71 -19.30 0.63
C LEU A 156 8.02 -18.28 1.73
N LYS A 157 7.06 -17.42 2.10
CA LYS A 157 7.25 -16.43 3.15
C LYS A 157 7.19 -17.10 4.52
N ASP A 158 8.24 -16.88 5.29
CA ASP A 158 8.35 -17.26 6.70
C ASP A 158 8.90 -16.06 7.47
N PHE A 159 8.25 -15.66 8.56
CA PHE A 159 8.60 -14.42 9.26
C PHE A 159 9.86 -14.58 10.11
N ASP A 160 10.12 -15.76 10.66
CA ASP A 160 11.32 -16.00 11.48
C ASP A 160 12.58 -16.03 10.59
N ASP A 161 12.47 -16.67 9.43
CA ASP A 161 13.50 -16.67 8.39
C ASP A 161 13.73 -15.26 7.81
N PHE A 162 12.66 -14.48 7.62
CA PHE A 162 12.75 -13.06 7.26
C PHE A 162 13.49 -12.24 8.30
N LEU A 163 13.22 -12.43 9.60
CA LEU A 163 13.94 -11.74 10.67
C LEU A 163 15.43 -12.12 10.68
N ALA A 164 15.77 -13.39 10.43
CA ALA A 164 17.16 -13.82 10.30
C ALA A 164 17.89 -13.11 9.13
N ARG A 165 17.23 -12.97 7.96
CA ARG A 165 17.76 -12.18 6.84
C ARG A 165 17.85 -10.69 7.14
N LEU A 166 16.87 -10.15 7.87
CA LEU A 166 16.86 -8.76 8.29
C LEU A 166 18.05 -8.44 9.19
N GLU A 167 18.45 -9.32 10.10
CA GLU A 167 19.66 -9.12 10.92
C GLU A 167 20.92 -8.95 10.05
N VAL A 168 21.04 -9.72 8.97
CA VAL A 168 22.13 -9.53 8.00
C VAL A 168 21.98 -8.20 7.26
N LEU A 169 20.76 -7.83 6.84
CA LEU A 169 20.50 -6.56 6.14
C LEU A 169 20.80 -5.33 7.01
N LYS A 170 20.57 -5.41 8.32
CA LYS A 170 20.88 -4.33 9.27
C LYS A 170 22.37 -3.95 9.26
N THR A 171 23.29 -4.89 8.99
CA THR A 171 24.72 -4.57 8.83
C THR A 171 24.97 -3.57 7.71
N ARG A 172 24.15 -3.60 6.64
CA ARG A 172 24.19 -2.63 5.54
C ARG A 172 23.55 -1.31 5.95
N TYR A 173 22.44 -1.35 6.68
CA TYR A 173 21.82 -0.14 7.22
C TYR A 173 22.77 0.63 8.13
N GLU A 174 23.51 -0.07 8.99
CA GLU A 174 24.54 0.51 9.85
C GLU A 174 25.70 1.10 9.05
N ALA A 175 26.20 0.38 8.03
CA ALA A 175 27.26 0.90 7.16
C ALA A 175 26.84 2.15 6.36
N LEU A 176 25.54 2.27 6.06
CA LEU A 176 24.95 3.43 5.39
C LEU A 176 24.52 4.54 6.37
N ASN A 177 24.67 4.32 7.68
CA ASN A 177 24.18 5.22 8.72
C ASN A 177 22.67 5.55 8.59
N LEU A 178 21.87 4.56 8.20
CA LEU A 178 20.42 4.67 8.04
C LEU A 178 19.72 4.75 9.40
N ASN A 179 18.81 5.71 9.61
CA ASN A 179 18.06 5.86 10.86
C ASN A 179 16.82 4.94 10.91
N TYR A 180 16.98 3.62 10.75
CA TYR A 180 15.86 2.67 10.73
C TYR A 180 15.29 2.36 12.14
N PHE A 181 14.04 1.87 12.19
CA PHE A 181 13.39 1.43 13.42
C PHE A 181 14.02 0.16 14.02
N LYS A 182 14.33 0.21 15.32
CA LYS A 182 15.02 -0.85 16.09
C LYS A 182 14.19 -1.46 17.22
N GLY A 183 12.89 -1.15 17.29
CA GLY A 183 12.00 -1.64 18.36
C GLY A 183 11.43 -3.03 18.08
N GLU A 184 10.33 -3.36 18.77
CA GLU A 184 9.62 -4.63 18.60
C GLU A 184 8.99 -4.73 17.20
N TYR A 185 9.23 -5.84 16.52
CA TYR A 185 8.77 -6.07 15.14
C TYR A 185 7.48 -6.90 15.08
N ARG A 186 7.19 -7.67 16.12
CA ARG A 186 5.97 -8.46 16.22
C ARG A 186 4.77 -7.61 16.60
N ASP A 187 3.60 -8.11 16.22
CA ASP A 187 2.33 -7.56 16.65
C ASP A 187 2.05 -7.92 18.11
N THR A 188 2.41 -7.01 19.01
CA THR A 188 2.23 -7.15 20.46
C THR A 188 0.75 -7.16 20.89
N ARG A 189 -0.16 -6.73 20.00
CA ARG A 189 -1.60 -6.72 20.27
C ARG A 189 -2.24 -8.08 20.01
N LYS A 190 -1.69 -8.89 19.10
CA LYS A 190 -2.13 -10.28 18.89
C LYS A 190 -1.90 -11.17 20.11
N THR A 191 -0.80 -10.95 20.84
CA THR A 191 -0.47 -11.73 22.04
C THR A 191 -1.26 -11.32 23.29
N ALA A 192 -1.94 -10.17 23.25
CA ALA A 192 -2.63 -9.60 24.41
C ALA A 192 -4.11 -10.03 24.55
N ASN A 193 -4.67 -10.75 23.57
CA ASN A 193 -6.04 -11.29 23.61
C ASN A 193 -6.00 -12.84 23.47
N PRO A 194 -6.04 -13.60 24.58
CA PRO A 194 -6.41 -15.02 24.55
C PRO A 194 -7.88 -15.24 24.21
#